data_AF-A0A4R5QJR2-F1
#
_entry.id   AF-A0A4R5QJR2-F1
#
_cell.length_a   1.000
_cell.length_b   1.000
_cell.length_c   1.000
_cell.angle_alpha   90.00
_cell.angle_beta   90.00
_cell.angle_gamma   90.00
#
_symmetry.space_group_name_H-M   'P 1'
#
loop_
_entity.id
_entity.type
_entity.pdbx_description
1 polymer ?
#
loop_
_entity_poly.entity_id
_entity_poly.type
_entity_poly.pdbx_seq_one_letter_code
_entity_poly.pdbx_strand_id
1 'polypeptide(L)'
;MPWAARRGVRHSAMTMLISFGAACPCARHLAGWFRPAAPHAMVRPMPRDTPPLPSRHQRADGAFDLVFARAPRGGKGPVTVLRDLYQQSPLRILFPTPEPGEPPTAALLNCAGGLAGGDALRQSVRLEAGAQATLSTAAAEKVYRSLGPETRVETCITLDAGAVLEWIPQETILFNGARFLRDMRAELAPGAVLLAAETLVFGRAARGETMTRGLLRDRWRLHGPAGLLWADALALEGNLAAPLLHPFGFAGAEALGTLLLAGGDAAAGRGLLRGLPESAPGAATIPRPGLLLARWLGRASAVREAVGAAIVALRAAQLGLPARLPRLWTT
;
A
#
# COMPACT_ATOMS: atom_id res chain seq x y z
N MET A 1 44.25 -9.78 51.76
CA MET A 1 44.34 -11.15 52.30
C MET A 1 42.94 -11.63 52.66
N PRO A 2 42.62 -12.94 52.56
CA PRO A 2 42.98 -13.80 51.43
C PRO A 2 41.85 -14.80 51.00
N TRP A 3 42.02 -15.42 49.82
CA TRP A 3 41.90 -16.88 49.57
C TRP A 3 40.53 -17.59 49.75
N ALA A 4 39.87 -18.09 48.68
CA ALA A 4 40.05 -19.38 47.95
C ALA A 4 39.53 -20.63 48.75
N ALA A 5 39.20 -21.82 48.22
CA ALA A 5 39.53 -22.61 47.01
C ALA A 5 38.49 -23.79 46.87
N ARG A 6 38.36 -24.67 45.85
CA ARG A 6 38.95 -24.90 44.49
C ARG A 6 38.06 -25.88 43.67
N ARG A 7 38.22 -25.86 42.33
CA ARG A 7 38.29 -26.94 41.28
C ARG A 7 38.03 -28.42 41.71
N GLY A 8 37.53 -29.35 40.87
CA GLY A 8 37.14 -29.33 39.43
C GLY A 8 37.21 -30.74 38.77
N VAL A 9 37.13 -30.83 37.42
CA VAL A 9 37.40 -32.03 36.53
C VAL A 9 36.34 -33.16 36.57
N ARG A 10 35.99 -34.00 35.55
CA ARG A 10 35.89 -34.07 34.06
C ARG A 10 36.19 -35.53 33.57
N HIS A 11 35.49 -35.99 32.51
CA HIS A 11 35.69 -37.24 31.71
C HIS A 11 35.22 -38.58 32.32
N SER A 12 34.92 -39.68 31.57
CA SER A 12 34.37 -39.92 30.20
C SER A 12 34.15 -41.44 29.95
N ALA A 13 33.38 -41.84 28.93
CA ALA A 13 33.24 -43.20 28.34
C ALA A 13 32.58 -44.32 29.23
N MET A 14 32.14 -45.50 28.76
CA MET A 14 32.23 -46.17 27.43
C MET A 14 31.06 -47.18 27.16
N THR A 15 30.94 -47.61 25.90
CA THR A 15 29.97 -48.55 25.25
C THR A 15 29.94 -50.00 25.77
N MET A 16 28.78 -50.69 25.69
CA MET A 16 28.73 -52.13 25.26
C MET A 16 27.34 -52.61 24.76
N LEU A 17 27.31 -53.53 23.77
CA LEU A 17 26.14 -54.27 23.26
C LEU A 17 26.07 -55.70 23.85
N ILE A 18 24.86 -56.23 24.08
CA ILE A 18 24.50 -57.67 24.07
C ILE A 18 23.03 -57.74 23.60
N SER A 19 22.68 -58.20 22.39
CA SER A 19 22.67 -59.55 21.77
C SER A 19 21.45 -60.42 22.12
N PHE A 20 20.89 -61.08 21.08
CA PHE A 20 19.66 -61.90 21.10
C PHE A 20 19.90 -63.34 21.61
N GLY A 21 18.84 -63.99 22.12
CA GLY A 21 18.68 -65.44 21.96
C GLY A 21 18.03 -66.22 23.11
N ALA A 22 16.72 -66.45 23.02
CA ALA A 22 16.06 -67.67 23.53
C ALA A 22 14.63 -67.75 22.97
N ALA A 23 14.22 -68.92 22.48
CA ALA A 23 12.85 -69.21 22.04
C ALA A 23 12.38 -70.52 22.69
N CYS A 24 11.12 -70.60 23.12
CA CYS A 24 10.36 -71.85 23.33
C CYS A 24 8.87 -71.54 23.66
N PRO A 25 7.93 -72.53 23.54
CA PRO A 25 6.65 -72.24 22.89
C PRO A 25 5.40 -72.71 23.64
N CYS A 26 4.39 -71.85 23.73
CA CYS A 26 3.04 -72.26 24.13
C CYS A 26 1.96 -71.36 23.52
N ALA A 27 1.56 -71.68 22.29
CA ALA A 27 0.38 -71.06 21.68
C ALA A 27 -0.90 -71.61 22.32
N ARG A 28 -1.82 -70.69 22.71
CA ARG A 28 -3.31 -70.78 22.63
C ARG A 28 -3.94 -69.92 23.73
N HIS A 29 -4.43 -68.74 23.37
CA HIS A 29 -5.86 -68.35 23.48
C HIS A 29 -6.06 -66.93 22.91
N LEU A 30 -7.31 -66.58 22.59
CA LEU A 30 -7.76 -65.27 22.09
C LEU A 30 -7.29 -64.90 20.67
N ALA A 31 -7.90 -65.57 19.68
CA ALA A 31 -8.09 -64.98 18.36
C ALA A 31 -9.24 -63.96 18.42
N GLY A 32 -9.05 -62.80 17.78
CA GLY A 32 -10.10 -61.79 17.58
C GLY A 32 -9.64 -60.36 17.91
N TRP A 33 -10.14 -59.39 17.15
CA TRP A 33 -10.05 -57.93 17.41
C TRP A 33 -8.74 -57.18 17.11
N PHE A 34 -7.78 -57.77 16.36
CA PHE A 34 -6.80 -56.99 15.60
C PHE A 34 -7.00 -57.15 14.09
N ARG A 35 -7.71 -56.21 13.48
CA ARG A 35 -7.51 -55.91 12.04
C ARG A 35 -6.16 -55.20 11.90
N PRO A 36 -5.26 -55.62 11.00
CA PRO A 36 -4.11 -54.79 10.68
C PRO A 36 -4.62 -53.46 10.13
N ALA A 37 -4.06 -52.35 10.61
CA ALA A 37 -4.36 -51.03 10.06
C ALA A 37 -4.01 -51.06 8.56
N ALA A 38 -4.88 -50.49 7.72
CA ALA A 38 -4.56 -50.31 6.32
C ALA A 38 -3.23 -49.54 6.20
N PRO A 39 -2.29 -49.95 5.33
CA PRO A 39 -1.04 -49.23 5.18
C PRO A 39 -1.36 -47.76 4.86
N HIS A 40 -0.76 -46.84 5.62
CA HIS A 40 -0.96 -45.41 5.41
C HIS A 40 -0.81 -45.10 3.92
N ALA A 41 -1.87 -44.56 3.32
CA ALA A 41 -1.85 -44.18 1.92
C ALA A 41 -0.67 -43.24 1.70
N MET A 42 0.35 -43.71 0.97
CA MET A 42 1.54 -42.92 0.70
C MET A 42 1.09 -41.65 -0.01
N VAL A 43 1.21 -40.51 0.69
CA VAL A 43 0.96 -39.20 0.10
C VAL A 43 1.87 -39.10 -1.12
N ARG A 44 1.27 -39.07 -2.31
CA ARG A 44 2.02 -38.96 -3.57
C ARG A 44 3.00 -37.80 -3.43
N PRO A 45 4.31 -38.00 -3.69
CA PRO A 45 5.26 -36.90 -3.62
C PRO A 45 4.78 -35.80 -4.58
N MET A 46 4.77 -34.56 -4.08
CA MET A 46 4.33 -33.41 -4.87
C MET A 46 5.13 -33.37 -6.18
N PRO A 47 4.47 -33.31 -7.36
CA PRO A 47 5.18 -33.21 -8.62
C PRO A 47 6.12 -31.99 -8.60
N ARG A 48 7.43 -32.25 -8.73
CA ARG A 48 8.45 -31.19 -8.78
C ARG A 48 8.69 -30.71 -10.22
N ASP A 49 8.32 -31.53 -11.18
CA ASP A 49 8.44 -31.25 -12.60
C ASP A 49 7.35 -30.28 -13.01
N THR A 50 7.66 -28.99 -12.89
CA THR A 50 6.80 -27.92 -13.39
C THR A 50 6.79 -28.02 -14.92
N PRO A 51 5.63 -28.17 -15.58
CA PRO A 51 5.59 -28.12 -17.04
C PRO A 51 6.16 -26.78 -17.54
N PRO A 52 6.82 -26.74 -18.72
CA PRO A 52 7.39 -25.50 -19.24
C PRO A 52 6.31 -24.43 -19.32
N LEU A 53 6.50 -23.35 -18.55
CA LEU A 53 5.57 -22.22 -18.52
C LEU A 53 5.43 -21.64 -19.93
N PRO A 54 4.24 -21.12 -20.31
CA PRO A 54 4.08 -20.44 -21.58
C PRO A 54 5.11 -19.31 -21.73
N SER A 55 5.61 -19.11 -22.95
CA SER A 55 6.62 -18.09 -23.28
C SER A 55 6.18 -16.65 -22.95
N ARG A 56 4.88 -16.45 -22.70
CA ARG A 56 4.32 -15.22 -22.15
C ARG A 56 4.47 -15.22 -20.63
N HIS A 57 5.38 -14.39 -20.12
CA HIS A 57 5.49 -14.11 -18.68
C HIS A 57 4.11 -13.82 -18.06
N GLN A 58 3.85 -14.35 -16.86
CA GLN A 58 2.62 -14.09 -16.12
C GLN A 58 2.45 -12.58 -15.84
N ARG A 59 1.22 -12.09 -15.95
CA ARG A 59 0.85 -10.69 -15.69
C ARG A 59 -0.29 -10.61 -14.69
N ALA A 60 -0.21 -9.63 -13.81
CA ALA A 60 -1.30 -9.28 -12.91
C ALA A 60 -2.36 -8.48 -13.67
N ASP A 61 -3.60 -8.95 -13.61
CA ASP A 61 -4.79 -8.17 -13.94
C ASP A 61 -5.63 -8.11 -12.66
N GLY A 62 -5.42 -7.05 -11.88
CA GLY A 62 -6.02 -6.86 -10.57
C GLY A 62 -7.17 -5.86 -10.60
N ALA A 63 -8.16 -6.07 -9.75
CA ALA A 63 -9.25 -5.13 -9.57
C ALA A 63 -9.74 -5.10 -8.12
N PHE A 64 -10.28 -3.97 -7.68
CA PHE A 64 -11.27 -3.95 -6.60
C PHE A 64 -12.33 -2.89 -6.87
N ASP A 65 -13.52 -3.12 -6.33
CA ASP A 65 -14.58 -2.14 -6.20
C ASP A 65 -15.05 -2.15 -4.75
N LEU A 66 -14.94 -1.00 -4.08
CA LEU A 66 -15.12 -0.85 -2.65
C LEU A 66 -16.13 0.26 -2.39
N VAL A 67 -17.21 -0.08 -1.69
CA VAL A 67 -18.25 0.90 -1.38
C VAL A 67 -18.56 0.97 0.11
N PHE A 68 -18.48 2.18 0.66
CA PHE A 68 -18.87 2.51 2.02
C PHE A 68 -20.20 3.27 2.05
N ALA A 69 -21.06 2.94 3.02
CA ALA A 69 -22.37 3.54 3.21
C ALA A 69 -22.58 4.01 4.65
N ARG A 70 -23.63 4.82 4.88
CA ARG A 70 -24.11 5.16 6.23
C ARG A 70 -25.23 4.19 6.63
N ALA A 71 -25.05 3.49 7.74
CA ALA A 71 -26.05 2.57 8.28
C ALA A 71 -26.35 2.86 9.76
N PRO A 72 -27.59 2.63 10.24
CA PRO A 72 -27.91 2.70 11.67
C PRO A 72 -27.11 1.68 12.48
N ARG A 73 -26.65 2.05 13.68
CA ARG A 73 -26.01 1.12 14.63
C ARG A 73 -26.60 1.31 16.02
N GLY A 74 -27.44 0.36 16.43
CA GLY A 74 -28.38 0.41 17.56
C GLY A 74 -28.04 1.36 18.71
N GLY A 75 -28.96 2.29 19.02
CA GLY A 75 -28.86 3.25 20.11
C GLY A 75 -27.87 4.40 19.90
N LYS A 76 -27.00 4.32 18.88
CA LYS A 76 -26.11 5.39 18.46
C LYS A 76 -26.53 5.87 17.07
N GLY A 77 -26.13 7.10 16.71
CA GLY A 77 -26.39 7.64 15.38
C GLY A 77 -25.80 6.78 14.26
N PRO A 78 -26.15 7.03 12.99
CA PRO A 78 -25.60 6.27 11.87
C PRO A 78 -24.07 6.26 11.89
N VAL A 79 -23.48 5.18 11.39
CA VAL A 79 -22.02 4.97 11.28
C VAL A 79 -21.68 4.61 9.84
N THR A 80 -20.42 4.84 9.43
CA THR A 80 -19.94 4.29 8.16
C THR A 80 -19.77 2.78 8.28
N VAL A 81 -20.26 2.03 7.31
CA VAL A 81 -20.09 0.57 7.17
C VAL A 81 -19.62 0.21 5.77
N LEU A 82 -18.89 -0.90 5.65
CA LEU A 82 -18.69 -1.55 4.35
C LEU A 82 -20.05 -2.00 3.82
N ARG A 83 -20.40 -1.60 2.59
CA ARG A 83 -21.61 -2.07 1.91
C ARG A 83 -21.26 -3.15 0.90
N ASP A 84 -20.41 -2.80 -0.07
CA ASP A 84 -20.03 -3.67 -1.18
C ASP A 84 -18.50 -3.81 -1.25
N LEU A 85 -18.03 -5.03 -1.55
CA LEU A 85 -16.63 -5.30 -1.85
C LEU A 85 -16.51 -6.39 -2.93
N TYR A 86 -15.98 -5.99 -4.07
CA TYR A 86 -15.40 -6.91 -5.06
C TYR A 86 -13.88 -6.76 -5.05
N GLN A 87 -13.14 -7.87 -5.19
CA GLN A 87 -11.68 -7.85 -5.27
C GLN A 87 -11.12 -9.04 -6.06
N GLN A 88 -10.12 -8.77 -6.91
CA GLN A 88 -9.45 -9.70 -7.80
C GLN A 88 -7.93 -9.62 -7.60
N SER A 89 -7.29 -10.80 -7.60
CA SER A 89 -5.83 -10.93 -7.42
C SER A 89 -5.06 -10.07 -8.45
N PRO A 90 -3.97 -9.37 -8.07
CA PRO A 90 -3.29 -9.42 -6.77
C PRO A 90 -3.83 -8.48 -5.70
N LEU A 91 -4.90 -7.71 -5.98
CA LEU A 91 -5.42 -6.73 -5.04
C LEU A 91 -6.23 -7.39 -3.92
N ARG A 92 -5.99 -6.94 -2.70
CA ARG A 92 -6.78 -7.26 -1.50
C ARG A 92 -7.04 -6.00 -0.68
N ILE A 93 -8.23 -5.94 -0.09
CA ILE A 93 -8.61 -4.93 0.88
C ILE A 93 -8.70 -5.60 2.25
N LEU A 94 -7.97 -5.07 3.24
CA LEU A 94 -8.07 -5.48 4.64
C LEU A 94 -8.69 -4.34 5.46
N PHE A 95 -9.48 -4.68 6.49
CA PHE A 95 -10.14 -3.71 7.35
C PHE A 95 -9.58 -3.81 8.78
N PRO A 96 -8.41 -3.20 9.07
CA PRO A 96 -7.89 -3.16 10.44
C PRO A 96 -8.85 -2.37 11.34
N THR A 97 -8.94 -2.75 12.61
CA THR A 97 -9.70 -2.01 13.62
C THR A 97 -9.19 -0.56 13.68
N PRO A 98 -10.03 0.47 13.43
CA PRO A 98 -9.63 1.86 13.54
C PRO A 98 -9.22 2.21 14.97
N GLU A 99 -8.30 3.15 15.11
CA GLU A 99 -7.97 3.72 16.41
C GLU A 99 -9.10 4.65 16.91
N PRO A 100 -9.14 5.00 18.21
CA PRO A 100 -10.13 5.95 18.73
C PRO A 100 -10.11 7.29 17.96
N GLY A 101 -11.29 7.69 17.47
CA GLY A 101 -11.48 8.90 16.67
C GLY A 101 -11.22 8.74 15.16
N GLU A 102 -10.74 7.59 14.68
CA GLU A 102 -10.55 7.32 13.25
C GLU A 102 -11.83 6.79 12.59
N PRO A 103 -12.07 7.11 11.31
CA PRO A 103 -13.12 6.46 10.52
C PRO A 103 -12.68 5.04 10.11
N PRO A 104 -13.58 4.21 9.53
CA PRO A 104 -13.19 2.92 8.96
C PRO A 104 -12.00 3.05 7.99
N THR A 105 -10.95 2.28 8.26
CA THR A 105 -9.75 2.23 7.42
C THR A 105 -9.82 1.02 6.48
N ALA A 106 -9.56 1.24 5.20
CA ALA A 106 -9.34 0.18 4.21
C ALA A 106 -7.86 0.18 3.78
N ALA A 107 -7.17 -0.93 4.07
CA ALA A 107 -5.79 -1.16 3.71
C ALA A 107 -5.72 -1.84 2.33
N LEU A 108 -5.23 -1.13 1.32
CA LEU A 108 -4.87 -1.70 0.02
C LEU A 108 -3.59 -2.55 0.17
N LEU A 109 -3.66 -3.78 -0.34
CA LEU A 109 -2.54 -4.70 -0.43
C LEU A 109 -2.41 -5.22 -1.87
N ASN A 110 -1.23 -5.04 -2.45
CA ASN A 110 -0.81 -5.74 -3.67
C ASN A 110 -0.04 -7.01 -3.28
N CYS A 111 -0.68 -8.17 -3.36
CA CYS A 111 -0.09 -9.45 -2.99
C CYS A 111 1.02 -9.94 -3.93
N ALA A 112 1.27 -9.29 -5.08
CA ALA A 112 2.38 -9.64 -5.98
C ALA A 112 3.75 -9.07 -5.51
N GLY A 113 3.77 -8.17 -4.52
CA GLY A 113 5.00 -7.56 -4.00
C GLY A 113 5.58 -6.41 -4.86
N GLY A 114 4.92 -6.10 -5.97
CA GLY A 114 5.21 -5.02 -6.91
C GLY A 114 4.48 -5.25 -8.23
N LEU A 115 4.70 -4.39 -9.22
CA LEU A 115 4.11 -4.44 -10.56
C LEU A 115 5.18 -4.61 -11.64
N ALA A 116 5.00 -5.57 -12.53
CA ALA A 116 5.85 -5.84 -13.68
C ALA A 116 5.29 -5.22 -14.97
N GLY A 117 6.17 -5.07 -15.98
CA GLY A 117 5.82 -4.47 -17.26
C GLY A 117 4.74 -5.25 -18.02
N GLY A 118 3.53 -4.69 -18.09
CA GLY A 118 2.33 -5.30 -18.69
C GLY A 118 1.22 -5.65 -17.68
N ASP A 119 1.45 -5.43 -16.38
CA ASP A 119 0.42 -5.59 -15.36
C ASP A 119 -0.60 -4.44 -15.43
N ALA A 120 -1.85 -4.72 -15.06
CA ALA A 120 -2.95 -3.77 -15.02
C ALA A 120 -3.70 -3.86 -13.69
N LEU A 121 -3.91 -2.72 -13.02
CA LEU A 121 -4.74 -2.61 -11.82
C LEU A 121 -5.89 -1.63 -12.06
N ARG A 122 -7.10 -2.01 -11.62
CA ARG A 122 -8.29 -1.14 -11.58
C ARG A 122 -8.80 -0.98 -10.16
N GLN A 123 -9.00 0.24 -9.71
CA GLN A 123 -9.32 0.57 -8.33
C GLN A 123 -10.56 1.46 -8.33
N SER A 124 -11.67 0.97 -7.78
CA SER A 124 -12.91 1.75 -7.65
C SER A 124 -13.24 1.93 -6.16
N VAL A 125 -13.48 3.18 -5.77
CA VAL A 125 -13.83 3.58 -4.41
C VAL A 125 -15.05 4.47 -4.48
N ARG A 126 -16.14 4.07 -3.84
CA ARG A 126 -17.30 4.95 -3.64
C ARG A 126 -17.62 5.13 -2.17
N LEU A 127 -17.83 6.37 -1.75
CA LEU A 127 -18.42 6.69 -0.45
C LEU A 127 -19.80 7.29 -0.72
N GLU A 128 -20.83 6.62 -0.21
CA GLU A 128 -22.22 7.08 -0.29
C GLU A 128 -22.48 8.28 0.65
N ALA A 129 -23.65 8.91 0.53
CA ALA A 129 -23.91 10.20 1.14
C ALA A 129 -23.60 10.23 2.66
N GLY A 130 -22.78 11.20 3.08
CA GLY A 130 -22.31 11.36 4.46
C GLY A 130 -21.39 10.24 5.00
N ALA A 131 -20.95 9.29 4.17
CA ALA A 131 -19.97 8.27 4.57
C ALA A 131 -18.56 8.88 4.71
N GLN A 132 -17.79 8.36 5.66
CA GLN A 132 -16.40 8.77 5.89
C GLN A 132 -15.50 7.53 6.05
N ALA A 133 -14.36 7.51 5.35
CA ALA A 133 -13.38 6.43 5.39
C ALA A 133 -11.96 6.94 5.10
N THR A 134 -10.97 6.16 5.53
CA THR A 134 -9.54 6.35 5.20
C THR A 134 -9.06 5.19 4.33
N LEU A 135 -8.45 5.48 3.19
CA LEU A 135 -7.77 4.50 2.33
C LEU A 135 -6.27 4.77 2.30
N SER A 136 -5.49 3.71 2.51
CA SER A 136 -4.02 3.75 2.44
C SER A 136 -3.48 2.38 2.01
N THR A 137 -2.24 2.30 1.56
CA THR A 137 -1.59 1.03 1.23
C THR A 137 -0.77 0.52 2.41
N ALA A 138 -0.70 -0.81 2.57
CA ALA A 138 0.11 -1.43 3.64
C ALA A 138 1.63 -1.36 3.39
N ALA A 139 2.06 -0.92 2.21
CA ALA A 139 3.46 -0.75 1.81
C ALA A 139 3.56 0.18 0.59
N ALA A 140 4.77 0.67 0.32
CA ALA A 140 5.10 1.36 -0.93
C ALA A 140 4.95 0.41 -2.15
N GLU A 141 4.27 0.89 -3.18
CA GLU A 141 4.11 0.18 -4.46
C GLU A 141 5.42 0.24 -5.25
N LYS A 142 5.77 -0.84 -5.96
CA LYS A 142 7.07 -0.98 -6.64
C LYS A 142 6.85 -1.28 -8.10
N VAL A 143 7.09 -0.30 -8.97
CA VAL A 143 7.01 -0.53 -10.41
C VAL A 143 8.38 -0.99 -10.90
N TYR A 144 8.49 -2.29 -11.21
CA TYR A 144 9.71 -2.92 -11.70
C TYR A 144 10.09 -2.44 -13.10
N ARG A 145 11.36 -2.67 -13.46
CA ARG A 145 11.84 -2.47 -14.83
C ARG A 145 10.97 -3.26 -15.82
N SER A 146 10.51 -2.59 -16.87
CA SER A 146 9.82 -3.25 -17.98
C SER A 146 10.82 -3.74 -19.04
N LEU A 147 10.42 -4.79 -19.77
CA LEU A 147 11.08 -5.28 -20.98
C LEU A 147 10.39 -4.80 -22.28
N GLY A 148 9.40 -3.90 -22.16
CA GLY A 148 8.65 -3.34 -23.29
C GLY A 148 7.22 -2.93 -22.92
N PRO A 149 6.37 -3.85 -22.42
CA PRO A 149 4.98 -3.55 -22.10
C PRO A 149 4.81 -2.54 -20.96
N GLU A 150 3.75 -1.75 -21.02
CA GLU A 150 3.40 -0.75 -20.01
C GLU A 150 2.62 -1.37 -18.85
N THR A 151 2.98 -1.00 -17.63
CA THR A 151 2.20 -1.22 -16.41
C THR A 151 1.15 -0.12 -16.28
N ARG A 152 -0.10 -0.48 -15.94
CA ARG A 152 -1.22 0.47 -15.82
C ARG A 152 -1.88 0.40 -14.45
N VAL A 153 -2.17 1.55 -13.86
CA VAL A 153 -2.99 1.68 -12.63
C VAL A 153 -4.06 2.74 -12.90
N GLU A 154 -5.32 2.31 -12.84
CA GLU A 154 -6.49 3.18 -12.99
C GLU A 154 -7.22 3.27 -11.66
N THR A 155 -7.41 4.49 -11.16
CA THR A 155 -8.08 4.76 -9.88
C THR A 155 -9.28 5.66 -10.12
N CYS A 156 -10.47 5.20 -9.72
CA CYS A 156 -11.73 5.95 -9.77
C CYS A 156 -12.26 6.15 -8.34
N ILE A 157 -12.55 7.41 -8.00
CA ILE A 157 -13.10 7.82 -6.72
C ILE A 157 -14.42 8.54 -6.96
N THR A 158 -15.49 8.08 -6.33
CA THR A 158 -16.81 8.74 -6.35
C THR A 158 -17.23 9.08 -4.93
N LEU A 159 -17.41 10.36 -4.63
CA LEU A 159 -17.86 10.84 -3.33
C LEU A 159 -19.25 11.46 -3.48
N ASP A 160 -20.26 10.78 -2.94
CA ASP A 160 -21.64 11.27 -2.89
C ASP A 160 -21.76 12.45 -1.88
N ALA A 161 -22.95 13.07 -1.80
CA ALA A 161 -23.12 14.33 -1.07
C ALA A 161 -22.68 14.24 0.40
N GLY A 162 -21.82 15.17 0.84
CA GLY A 162 -21.27 15.19 2.19
C GLY A 162 -20.31 14.05 2.56
N ALA A 163 -19.89 13.20 1.61
CA ALA A 163 -18.95 12.12 1.87
C ALA A 163 -17.51 12.64 2.05
N VAL A 164 -16.72 12.01 2.93
CA VAL A 164 -15.36 12.43 3.28
C VAL A 164 -14.37 11.28 3.09
N LEU A 165 -13.47 11.40 2.13
CA LEU A 165 -12.41 10.41 1.88
C LEU A 165 -11.02 10.99 2.14
N GLU A 166 -10.21 10.20 2.83
CA GLU A 166 -8.77 10.31 2.78
C GLU A 166 -8.19 9.24 1.85
N TRP A 167 -7.60 9.64 0.74
CA TRP A 167 -6.82 8.76 -0.15
C TRP A 167 -5.33 9.04 0.09
N ILE A 168 -4.71 8.30 1.00
CA ILE A 168 -3.34 8.55 1.45
C ILE A 168 -2.48 7.26 1.39
N PRO A 169 -2.29 6.67 0.19
CA PRO A 169 -1.35 5.58 -0.01
C PRO A 169 0.10 5.97 0.34
N GLN A 170 0.93 4.94 0.50
CA GLN A 170 2.39 5.04 0.59
C GLN A 170 2.99 5.37 -0.79
N GLU A 171 4.31 5.53 -0.87
CA GLU A 171 4.99 5.91 -2.11
C GLU A 171 4.84 4.88 -3.24
N THR A 172 4.83 5.38 -4.49
CA THR A 172 5.06 4.57 -5.70
C THR A 172 6.52 4.73 -6.13
N ILE A 173 7.30 3.66 -5.99
CA ILE A 173 8.74 3.62 -6.30
C ILE A 173 8.94 3.08 -7.72
N LEU A 174 9.46 3.93 -8.60
CA LEU A 174 9.72 3.62 -10.01
C LEU A 174 11.17 3.12 -10.18
N PHE A 175 11.35 1.86 -10.57
CA PHE A 175 12.71 1.31 -10.79
C PHE A 175 13.29 1.82 -12.12
N ASN A 176 14.61 1.74 -12.31
CA ASN A 176 15.23 2.24 -13.52
C ASN A 176 14.82 1.41 -14.77
N GLY A 177 14.15 2.06 -15.73
CA GLY A 177 13.49 1.42 -16.86
C GLY A 177 12.08 0.91 -16.60
N ALA A 178 11.40 1.36 -15.54
CA ALA A 178 9.95 1.20 -15.40
C ALA A 178 9.21 1.87 -16.59
N ARG A 179 8.04 1.33 -16.95
CA ARG A 179 7.12 1.93 -17.93
C ARG A 179 5.73 1.97 -17.30
N PHE A 180 5.40 3.09 -16.68
CA PHE A 180 4.25 3.26 -15.79
C PHE A 180 3.24 4.27 -16.34
N LEU A 181 1.97 3.87 -16.37
CA LEU A 181 0.83 4.72 -16.66
C LEU A 181 -0.09 4.71 -15.43
N ARG A 182 -0.39 5.89 -14.89
CA ARG A 182 -1.37 6.09 -13.84
C ARG A 182 -2.41 7.11 -14.27
N ASP A 183 -3.68 6.74 -14.14
CA ASP A 183 -4.84 7.59 -14.41
C ASP A 183 -5.73 7.61 -13.15
N MET A 184 -5.72 8.71 -12.41
CA MET A 184 -6.56 8.95 -11.24
C MET A 184 -7.70 9.90 -11.59
N ARG A 185 -8.94 9.47 -11.32
CA ARG A 185 -10.17 10.23 -11.54
C ARG A 185 -10.94 10.31 -10.24
N ALA A 186 -11.42 11.50 -9.90
CA ALA A 186 -12.24 11.75 -8.73
C ALA A 186 -13.45 12.62 -9.09
N GLU A 187 -14.63 12.21 -8.61
CA GLU A 187 -15.91 12.90 -8.81
C GLU A 187 -16.54 13.20 -7.46
N LEU A 188 -16.74 14.50 -7.18
CA LEU A 188 -17.23 15.00 -5.90
C LEU A 188 -18.61 15.65 -6.07
N ALA A 189 -19.60 15.12 -5.35
CA ALA A 189 -20.91 15.72 -5.18
C ALA A 189 -20.87 16.91 -4.20
N PRO A 190 -21.96 17.70 -4.07
CA PRO A 190 -22.00 18.84 -3.15
C PRO A 190 -21.65 18.48 -1.70
N GLY A 191 -20.76 19.27 -1.10
CA GLY A 191 -20.28 19.06 0.27
C GLY A 191 -19.35 17.86 0.48
N ALA A 192 -19.01 17.10 -0.56
CA ALA A 192 -18.02 16.04 -0.46
C ALA A 192 -16.60 16.62 -0.28
N VAL A 193 -15.77 15.94 0.51
CA VAL A 193 -14.38 16.34 0.79
C VAL A 193 -13.42 15.20 0.46
N LEU A 194 -12.39 15.51 -0.33
CA LEU A 194 -11.30 14.60 -0.66
C LEU A 194 -9.97 15.18 -0.18
N LEU A 195 -9.32 14.53 0.78
CA LEU A 195 -7.90 14.70 1.07
C LEU A 195 -7.14 13.59 0.35
N ALA A 196 -6.42 13.90 -0.72
CA ALA A 196 -5.64 12.91 -1.48
C ALA A 196 -4.14 13.25 -1.46
N ALA A 197 -3.29 12.27 -1.20
CA ALA A 197 -1.84 12.40 -1.27
C ALA A 197 -1.21 11.23 -2.01
N GLU A 198 -0.27 11.53 -2.91
CA GLU A 198 0.42 10.57 -3.76
C GLU A 198 1.88 10.99 -3.90
N THR A 199 2.80 10.05 -3.74
CA THR A 199 4.24 10.33 -3.81
C THR A 199 4.91 9.39 -4.80
N LEU A 200 5.63 9.97 -5.77
CA LEU A 200 6.46 9.25 -6.74
C LEU A 200 7.92 9.30 -6.30
N VAL A 201 8.64 8.17 -6.39
CA VAL A 201 10.08 8.08 -6.08
C VAL A 201 10.84 7.54 -7.29
N PHE A 202 11.86 8.29 -7.74
CA PHE A 202 12.60 8.08 -8.99
C PHE A 202 13.82 7.17 -8.81
N GLY A 203 13.56 5.92 -8.43
CA GLY A 203 14.56 4.88 -8.21
C GLY A 203 14.64 4.42 -6.76
N ARG A 204 15.33 3.32 -6.51
CA ARG A 204 15.59 2.82 -5.15
C ARG A 204 16.78 3.57 -4.53
N ALA A 205 16.55 4.78 -4.02
CA ALA A 205 17.58 5.59 -3.34
C ALA A 205 18.33 4.80 -2.25
N ALA A 206 17.61 4.05 -1.39
CA ALA A 206 18.18 3.17 -0.36
C ALA A 206 19.00 1.96 -0.90
N ARG A 207 19.09 1.78 -2.22
CA ARG A 207 19.93 0.78 -2.91
C ARG A 207 20.89 1.42 -3.92
N GLY A 208 21.04 2.75 -3.91
CA GLY A 208 21.88 3.48 -4.86
C GLY A 208 21.38 3.47 -6.31
N GLU A 209 20.10 3.16 -6.55
CA GLU A 209 19.51 3.23 -7.90
C GLU A 209 18.78 4.55 -8.10
N THR A 210 19.18 5.29 -9.13
CA THR A 210 18.43 6.42 -9.69
C THR A 210 17.74 5.98 -10.98
N MET A 211 16.51 6.45 -11.22
CA MET A 211 15.84 6.29 -12.51
C MET A 211 16.51 7.19 -13.55
N THR A 212 17.12 6.60 -14.58
CA THR A 212 17.79 7.34 -15.67
C THR A 212 17.14 7.11 -17.03
N ARG A 213 16.23 6.14 -17.13
CA ARG A 213 15.38 5.90 -18.29
C ARG A 213 14.03 5.32 -17.88
N GLY A 214 13.04 5.41 -18.77
CA GLY A 214 11.76 4.72 -18.59
C GLY A 214 10.62 5.42 -19.31
N LEU A 215 9.41 5.17 -18.81
CA LEU A 215 8.21 5.93 -19.12
C LEU A 215 7.44 6.15 -17.82
N LEU A 216 7.00 7.38 -17.59
CA LEU A 216 6.00 7.75 -16.60
C LEU A 216 4.96 8.62 -17.30
N ARG A 217 3.68 8.26 -17.19
CA ARG A 217 2.57 9.20 -17.39
C ARG A 217 1.67 9.11 -16.17
N ASP A 218 1.58 10.20 -15.42
CA ASP A 218 0.72 10.31 -14.23
C ASP A 218 -0.33 11.39 -14.48
N ARG A 219 -1.61 11.02 -14.46
CA ARG A 219 -2.73 11.84 -14.91
C ARG A 219 -3.78 11.94 -13.82
N TRP A 220 -4.23 13.15 -13.58
CA TRP A 220 -5.25 13.47 -12.59
C TRP A 220 -6.41 14.17 -13.27
N ARG A 221 -7.64 13.80 -12.93
CA ARG A 221 -8.86 14.53 -13.29
C ARG A 221 -9.82 14.56 -12.11
N LEU A 222 -9.98 15.75 -11.53
CA LEU A 222 -10.85 16.01 -10.40
C LEU A 222 -12.05 16.83 -10.88
N HIS A 223 -13.25 16.27 -10.73
CA HIS A 223 -14.52 16.95 -11.00
C HIS A 223 -15.25 17.21 -9.68
N GLY A 224 -15.91 18.36 -9.60
CA GLY A 224 -16.82 18.74 -8.52
C GLY A 224 -18.21 19.08 -9.08
N PRO A 225 -19.09 19.66 -8.26
CA PRO A 225 -20.49 19.90 -8.64
C PRO A 225 -20.70 20.81 -9.86
N ALA A 226 -19.71 21.67 -10.16
CA ALA A 226 -19.74 22.59 -11.30
C ALA A 226 -18.87 22.12 -12.49
N GLY A 227 -18.44 20.85 -12.51
CA GLY A 227 -17.59 20.28 -13.55
C GLY A 227 -16.11 20.16 -13.14
N LEU A 228 -15.19 20.27 -14.09
CA LEU A 228 -13.75 20.05 -13.87
C LEU A 228 -13.15 21.08 -12.91
N LEU A 229 -12.69 20.64 -11.74
CA LEU A 229 -11.96 21.45 -10.77
C LEU A 229 -10.47 21.53 -11.13
N TRP A 230 -9.86 20.40 -11.49
CA TRP A 230 -8.43 20.32 -11.80
C TRP A 230 -8.12 19.13 -12.71
N ALA A 231 -7.15 19.33 -13.59
CA ALA A 231 -6.51 18.27 -14.34
C ALA A 231 -5.00 18.50 -14.36
N ASP A 232 -4.24 17.41 -14.31
CA ASP A 232 -2.79 17.42 -14.43
C ASP A 232 -2.31 16.20 -15.22
N ALA A 233 -1.15 16.32 -15.86
CA ALA A 233 -0.56 15.30 -16.70
C ALA A 233 0.97 15.42 -16.71
N LEU A 234 1.63 14.77 -15.74
CA LEU A 234 3.07 14.57 -15.76
C LEU A 234 3.42 13.52 -16.81
N ALA A 235 4.34 13.83 -17.73
CA ALA A 235 4.84 12.90 -18.75
C ALA A 235 6.37 12.94 -18.84
N LEU A 236 7.01 11.79 -18.69
CA LEU A 236 8.44 11.57 -18.85
C LEU A 236 8.65 10.30 -19.70
N GLU A 237 9.48 10.35 -20.73
CA GLU A 237 9.73 9.18 -21.59
C GLU A 237 11.15 9.15 -22.17
N GLY A 238 11.71 7.95 -22.35
CA GLY A 238 13.01 7.74 -22.98
C GLY A 238 14.17 7.85 -22.00
N ASN A 239 15.15 8.71 -22.31
CA ASN A 239 16.29 9.02 -21.45
C ASN A 239 15.91 10.14 -20.47
N LEU A 240 15.85 9.81 -19.19
CA LEU A 240 15.35 10.68 -18.12
C LEU A 240 16.49 11.35 -17.32
N ALA A 241 17.75 11.00 -17.58
CA ALA A 241 18.89 11.53 -16.82
C ALA A 241 18.97 13.06 -16.87
N ALA A 242 18.86 13.66 -18.07
CA ALA A 242 18.85 15.13 -18.20
C ALA A 242 17.52 15.77 -17.74
N PRO A 243 16.32 15.28 -18.13
CA PRO A 243 15.05 15.81 -17.64
C PRO A 243 14.89 15.86 -16.11
N LEU A 244 15.36 14.82 -15.38
CA LEU A 244 15.26 14.78 -13.91
C LEU A 244 16.29 15.70 -13.23
N LEU A 245 17.45 15.94 -13.85
CA LEU A 245 18.44 16.90 -13.34
C LEU A 245 18.10 18.36 -13.71
N HIS A 246 17.19 18.59 -14.66
CA HIS A 246 16.89 19.93 -15.16
C HIS A 246 16.26 20.84 -14.07
N PRO A 247 16.75 22.07 -13.84
CA PRO A 247 16.25 22.95 -12.78
C PRO A 247 14.77 23.32 -12.89
N PHE A 248 14.24 23.48 -14.11
CA PHE A 248 12.81 23.71 -14.36
C PHE A 248 11.95 22.43 -14.34
N GLY A 249 12.58 21.27 -14.12
CA GLY A 249 11.91 19.98 -13.95
C GLY A 249 11.96 19.54 -12.49
N PHE A 250 12.81 18.55 -12.19
CA PHE A 250 12.93 17.96 -10.86
C PHE A 250 14.17 18.46 -10.09
N ALA A 251 15.08 19.19 -10.74
CA ALA A 251 16.31 19.72 -10.12
C ALA A 251 17.15 18.68 -9.35
N GLY A 252 17.12 17.41 -9.78
CA GLY A 252 17.79 16.29 -9.11
C GLY A 252 17.04 15.67 -7.93
N ALA A 253 15.76 16.03 -7.70
CA ALA A 253 14.94 15.43 -6.67
C ALA A 253 14.76 13.90 -6.84
N GLU A 254 14.86 13.18 -5.73
CA GLU A 254 14.59 11.74 -5.65
C GLU A 254 13.10 11.43 -5.66
N ALA A 255 12.25 12.38 -5.22
CA ALA A 255 10.82 12.19 -5.09
C ALA A 255 10.01 13.45 -5.41
N LEU A 256 8.76 13.23 -5.84
CA LEU A 256 7.71 14.23 -5.99
C LEU A 256 6.52 13.82 -5.12
N GLY A 257 6.22 14.62 -4.10
CA GLY A 257 4.97 14.53 -3.34
C GLY A 257 3.92 15.46 -3.92
N THR A 258 2.71 14.96 -4.18
CA THR A 258 1.53 15.77 -4.51
C THR A 258 0.44 15.51 -3.48
N LEU A 259 -0.10 16.57 -2.90
CA LEU A 259 -1.25 16.52 -2.00
C LEU A 259 -2.32 17.50 -2.50
N LEU A 260 -3.59 17.11 -2.42
CA LEU A 260 -4.72 18.01 -2.62
C LEU A 260 -5.76 17.86 -1.52
N LEU A 261 -6.47 18.95 -1.25
CA LEU A 261 -7.71 18.96 -0.48
C LEU A 261 -8.78 19.63 -1.35
N ALA A 262 -9.80 18.88 -1.72
CA ALA A 262 -10.97 19.36 -2.45
C ALA A 262 -12.20 19.35 -1.55
N GLY A 263 -13.02 20.41 -1.61
CA GLY A 263 -14.28 20.53 -0.86
C GLY A 263 -14.15 21.15 0.55
N GLY A 264 -12.94 21.32 1.07
CA GLY A 264 -12.66 22.02 2.35
C GLY A 264 -12.31 23.50 2.18
N ASP A 265 -11.94 24.16 3.28
CA ASP A 265 -11.41 25.52 3.26
C ASP A 265 -9.95 25.52 2.76
N ALA A 266 -9.80 25.66 1.45
CA ALA A 266 -8.51 25.74 0.79
C ALA A 266 -7.65 26.95 1.24
N ALA A 267 -8.27 28.04 1.71
CA ALA A 267 -7.56 29.24 2.14
C ALA A 267 -6.94 29.04 3.53
N ALA A 268 -7.73 28.55 4.50
CA ALA A 268 -7.22 28.13 5.81
C ALA A 268 -6.20 26.99 5.68
N GLY A 269 -6.49 25.99 4.84
CA GLY A 269 -5.57 24.88 4.54
C GLY A 269 -4.22 25.36 4.01
N ARG A 270 -4.19 26.30 3.05
CA ARG A 270 -2.94 26.92 2.57
C ARG A 270 -2.20 27.68 3.68
N GLY A 271 -2.94 28.37 4.56
CA GLY A 271 -2.38 29.07 5.71
C GLY A 271 -1.66 28.12 6.67
N LEU A 272 -2.29 26.99 6.98
CA LEU A 272 -1.73 25.92 7.81
C LEU A 272 -0.46 25.33 7.19
N LEU A 273 -0.49 24.96 5.90
CA LEU A 273 0.67 24.38 5.22
C LEU A 273 1.87 25.35 5.16
N ARG A 274 1.64 26.66 5.10
CA ARG A 274 2.71 27.68 5.16
C ARG A 274 3.35 27.79 6.55
N GLY A 275 2.63 27.41 7.61
CA GLY A 275 3.15 27.43 9.00
C GLY A 275 3.90 26.17 9.42
N LEU A 276 3.98 25.15 8.55
CA LEU A 276 4.71 23.91 8.85
C LEU A 276 6.22 24.08 8.66
N PRO A 277 7.06 23.33 9.40
CA PRO A 277 8.49 23.26 9.13
C PRO A 277 8.78 22.77 7.71
N GLU A 278 9.77 23.39 7.04
CA GLU A 278 10.16 23.01 5.68
C GLU A 278 11.12 21.82 5.69
N SER A 279 10.58 20.60 5.78
CA SER A 279 11.38 19.36 5.69
C SER A 279 11.89 19.11 4.26
N ALA A 280 11.19 19.60 3.23
CA ALA A 280 11.59 19.54 1.82
C ALA A 280 11.09 20.79 1.06
N PRO A 281 11.81 21.26 0.02
CA PRO A 281 11.34 22.32 -0.86
C PRO A 281 9.95 22.04 -1.43
N GLY A 282 9.02 22.98 -1.23
CA GLY A 282 7.65 22.82 -1.72
C GLY A 282 6.78 24.06 -1.55
N ALA A 283 5.59 24.00 -2.15
CA ALA A 283 4.65 25.11 -2.12
C ALA A 283 3.20 24.63 -2.17
N ALA A 284 2.30 25.44 -1.61
CA ALA A 284 0.85 25.23 -1.62
C ALA A 284 0.13 26.38 -2.33
N THR A 285 -0.80 26.05 -3.22
CA THR A 285 -1.57 26.98 -4.05
C THR A 285 -3.06 26.61 -4.07
N ILE A 286 -3.89 27.52 -4.57
CA ILE A 286 -5.35 27.35 -4.68
C ILE A 286 -5.70 27.55 -6.17
N PRO A 287 -5.67 26.49 -7.00
CA PRO A 287 -5.90 26.62 -8.45
C PRO A 287 -7.33 27.06 -8.79
N ARG A 288 -8.29 26.71 -7.93
CA ARG A 288 -9.72 27.05 -8.01
C ARG A 288 -10.28 27.20 -6.59
N PRO A 289 -11.39 27.94 -6.39
CA PRO A 289 -12.12 27.94 -5.13
C PRO A 289 -12.45 26.51 -4.68
N GLY A 290 -12.27 26.22 -3.39
CA GLY A 290 -12.51 24.89 -2.81
C GLY A 290 -11.48 23.81 -3.17
N LEU A 291 -10.35 24.17 -3.82
CA LEU A 291 -9.24 23.25 -4.09
C LEU A 291 -7.91 23.81 -3.60
N LEU A 292 -7.30 23.14 -2.64
CA LEU A 292 -5.90 23.31 -2.25
C LEU A 292 -5.06 22.26 -2.98
N LEU A 293 -3.91 22.67 -3.52
CA LEU A 293 -2.91 21.79 -4.12
C LEU A 293 -1.54 22.13 -3.51
N ALA A 294 -0.81 21.13 -3.04
CA ALA A 294 0.55 21.27 -2.52
C ALA A 294 1.50 20.27 -3.17
N ARG A 295 2.74 20.69 -3.43
CA ARG A 295 3.80 19.88 -4.03
C ARG A 295 5.13 20.08 -3.35
N TRP A 296 5.90 18.99 -3.26
CA TRP A 296 7.26 18.97 -2.72
C TRP A 296 8.20 18.18 -3.63
N LEU A 297 9.43 18.66 -3.75
CA LEU A 297 10.53 18.02 -4.47
C LEU A 297 11.74 17.93 -3.55
N GLY A 298 12.40 16.77 -3.50
CA GLY A 298 13.61 16.61 -2.71
C GLY A 298 14.03 15.15 -2.52
N ARG A 299 14.76 14.87 -1.44
CA ARG A 299 15.08 13.49 -1.03
C ARG A 299 13.80 12.75 -0.62
N ALA A 300 13.72 11.45 -0.88
CA ALA A 300 12.50 10.67 -0.65
C ALA A 300 12.02 10.74 0.81
N SER A 301 12.93 10.64 1.78
CA SER A 301 12.59 10.74 3.21
C SER A 301 12.04 12.12 3.61
N ALA A 302 12.58 13.19 3.00
CA ALA A 302 12.23 14.57 3.29
C ALA A 302 10.86 14.93 2.70
N VAL A 303 10.58 14.47 1.48
CA VAL A 303 9.26 14.58 0.85
C VAL A 303 8.21 13.80 1.63
N ARG A 304 8.52 12.58 2.08
CA ARG A 304 7.64 11.80 2.97
C ARG A 304 7.29 12.58 4.23
N GLU A 305 8.29 13.12 4.92
CA GLU A 305 8.10 13.89 6.16
C GLU A 305 7.17 15.11 5.94
N ALA A 306 7.42 15.89 4.88
CA ALA A 306 6.60 17.05 4.52
C ALA A 306 5.15 16.68 4.18
N VAL A 307 4.94 15.62 3.39
CA VAL A 307 3.60 15.10 3.05
C VAL A 307 2.90 14.59 4.31
N GLY A 308 3.59 13.87 5.19
CA GLY A 308 3.04 13.38 6.46
C GLY A 308 2.59 14.51 7.39
N ALA A 309 3.42 15.54 7.55
CA ALA A 309 3.07 16.74 8.33
C ALA A 309 1.86 17.49 7.73
N ALA A 310 1.81 17.61 6.41
CA ALA A 310 0.68 18.22 5.70
C ALA A 310 -0.63 17.43 5.89
N ILE A 311 -0.59 16.10 5.82
CA ILE A 311 -1.73 15.22 6.09
C ILE A 311 -2.23 15.44 7.53
N VAL A 312 -1.35 15.45 8.53
CA VAL A 312 -1.70 15.67 9.94
C VAL A 312 -2.41 17.02 10.16
N ALA A 313 -1.85 18.10 9.59
CA ALA A 313 -2.38 19.45 9.75
C ALA A 313 -3.78 19.59 9.14
N LEU A 314 -3.99 19.03 7.94
CA LEU A 314 -5.27 19.10 7.24
C LEU A 314 -6.33 18.17 7.86
N ARG A 315 -5.96 16.97 8.32
CA ARG A 315 -6.85 16.06 9.06
C ARG A 315 -7.53 16.73 10.24
N ALA A 316 -6.72 17.37 11.09
CA ALA A 316 -7.20 18.06 12.28
C ALA A 316 -8.11 19.25 11.94
N ALA A 317 -7.64 20.13 11.06
CA ALA A 317 -8.31 21.42 10.83
C ALA A 317 -9.48 21.37 9.82
N GLN A 318 -9.51 20.38 8.92
CA GLN A 318 -10.44 20.35 7.79
C GLN A 318 -11.40 19.16 7.83
N LEU A 319 -11.02 18.05 8.47
CA LEU A 319 -11.82 16.82 8.52
C LEU A 319 -12.37 16.51 9.92
N GLY A 320 -11.99 17.29 10.94
CA GLY A 320 -12.32 17.02 12.35
C GLY A 320 -11.70 15.72 12.89
N LEU A 321 -10.70 15.19 12.20
CA LEU A 321 -10.03 13.93 12.54
C LEU A 321 -8.86 14.14 13.52
N PRO A 322 -8.37 13.09 14.18
CA PRO A 322 -7.24 13.22 15.08
C PRO A 322 -5.97 13.76 14.39
N ALA A 323 -5.24 14.63 15.09
CA ALA A 323 -3.98 15.24 14.65
C ALA A 323 -2.80 14.25 14.68
N ARG A 324 -2.96 13.09 14.03
CA ARG A 324 -1.93 12.06 13.82
C ARG A 324 -2.17 11.37 12.48
N LEU A 325 -1.13 10.70 11.98
CA LEU A 325 -1.24 9.82 10.81
C LEU A 325 -1.97 8.51 11.18
N PRO A 326 -2.73 7.89 10.25
CA PRO A 326 -3.24 6.55 10.48
C PRO A 326 -2.11 5.55 10.70
N ARG A 327 -2.37 4.54 11.52
CA ARG A 327 -1.40 3.49 11.86
C ARG A 327 -0.72 2.85 10.64
N LEU A 328 -1.47 2.58 9.56
CA LEU A 328 -0.95 2.03 8.30
C LEU A 328 0.07 2.93 7.58
N TRP A 329 0.02 4.23 7.83
CA TRP A 329 0.97 5.18 7.24
C TRP A 329 2.27 5.23 8.06
N THR A 330 2.19 4.95 9.36
CA THR A 330 3.35 4.97 10.29
C THR A 330 4.17 3.66 10.32
N THR A 331 3.67 2.58 9.70
CA THR A 331 4.37 1.29 9.55
C THR A 331 5.26 1.27 8.32
#